data_AF-A0A962RYW1-F1
#
_entry.id   AF-A0A962RYW1-F1
#
_cell.length_a   1.000
_cell.length_b   1.000
_cell.length_c   1.000
_cell.angle_alpha   90.00
_cell.angle_beta   90.00
_cell.angle_gamma   90.00
#
_symmetry.space_group_name_H-M   'P 1'
#
loop_
_entity.id
_entity.type
_entity.pdbx_description
1 polymer ?
#
loop_
_entity_poly.entity_id
_entity_poly.type
_entity_poly.pdbx_seq_one_letter_code
_entity_poly.pdbx_strand_id
1 'polypeptide(L)'
;IWAGPHHLHYTALPNWAQSLGMVMSVILLAPSWGGMVNGIMTLSGAWHKLRTDPVLRFIIVSVSFYGMSTFDGPMMSIKTVNALSHYTDWTIGHVHSGALGWVGFISLGVMYYLIPRLYGRELFSLKLVELHFWISTIGIVLYITSMWVAGVMQGLMWRAVNDDGTLTYSFIESVEAMHPFFIIRLLGGLLYFLGTVLMAYNLWRTCSGARPVQVEIPAPAMVH
;
A
#
# COMPACT_ATOMS: atom_id res chain seq x y z
N ILE A 1 9.97 11.30 11.87
CA ILE A 1 10.40 11.52 13.27
C ILE A 1 9.23 11.99 14.13
N TRP A 2 8.70 13.19 13.90
CA TRP A 2 7.66 13.77 14.75
C TRP A 2 6.26 13.14 14.67
N ALA A 3 5.98 12.35 13.62
CA ALA A 3 4.68 11.72 13.42
C ALA A 3 4.35 10.58 14.40
N GLY A 4 5.31 10.09 15.21
CA GLY A 4 5.11 8.95 16.10
C GLY A 4 3.85 9.02 17.00
N PRO A 5 3.57 10.15 17.68
CA PRO A 5 2.41 10.28 18.56
C PRO A 5 1.05 10.15 17.88
N HIS A 6 0.95 10.13 16.54
CA HIS A 6 -0.33 9.89 15.86
C HIS A 6 -0.90 8.49 16.08
N HIS A 7 -0.09 7.56 16.61
CA HIS A 7 -0.49 6.22 17.01
C HIS A 7 -1.07 6.19 18.43
N LEU A 8 -0.98 7.30 19.16
CA LEU A 8 -1.22 7.37 20.60
C LEU A 8 -2.26 8.45 20.94
N HIS A 9 -3.15 8.78 20.02
CA HIS A 9 -4.24 9.72 20.27
C HIS A 9 -5.24 9.17 21.27
N TYR A 10 -5.69 10.02 22.20
CA TYR A 10 -6.59 9.66 23.29
C TYR A 10 -6.12 8.48 24.16
N THR A 11 -4.80 8.27 24.22
CA THR A 11 -4.16 7.33 25.15
C THR A 11 -3.65 8.05 26.39
N ALA A 12 -2.93 7.34 27.27
CA ALA A 12 -2.23 7.92 28.42
C ALA A 12 -1.06 8.87 28.05
N LEU A 13 -0.69 8.98 26.76
CA LEU A 13 0.34 9.89 26.31
C LEU A 13 -0.07 11.36 26.57
N PRO A 14 0.83 12.25 27.03
CA PRO A 14 0.50 13.66 27.24
C PRO A 14 -0.10 14.34 26.01
N ASN A 15 -1.12 15.17 26.25
CA ASN A 15 -1.87 15.86 25.18
C ASN A 15 -0.98 16.69 24.24
N TRP A 16 0.07 17.34 24.76
CA TRP A 16 0.98 18.14 23.96
C TRP A 16 1.75 17.28 22.94
N ALA A 17 2.17 16.08 23.33
CA ALA A 17 2.90 15.17 22.45
C ALA A 17 1.98 14.62 21.36
N GLN A 18 0.74 14.27 21.72
CA GLN A 18 -0.27 13.89 20.75
C GLN A 18 -0.54 15.00 19.72
N SER A 19 -0.72 16.24 20.16
CA SER A 19 -0.98 17.38 19.26
C SER A 19 0.21 17.65 18.34
N LEU A 20 1.45 17.51 18.84
CA LEU A 20 2.66 17.63 18.03
C LEU A 20 2.70 16.56 16.92
N GLY A 21 2.36 15.31 17.26
CA GLY A 21 2.24 14.23 16.29
C GLY A 21 1.21 14.54 15.20
N MET A 22 0.00 14.96 15.59
CA MET A 22 -1.06 15.34 14.64
C MET A 22 -0.59 16.46 13.69
N VAL A 23 -0.08 17.57 14.22
CA VAL A 23 0.34 18.72 13.40
C VAL A 23 1.42 18.32 12.42
N MET A 24 2.44 17.59 12.88
CA MET A 24 3.55 17.18 12.02
C MET A 24 3.14 16.10 11.01
N SER A 25 2.18 15.24 11.33
CA SER A 25 1.61 14.28 10.37
C SER A 25 0.77 14.97 9.29
N VAL A 26 0.04 16.04 9.60
CA VAL A 26 -0.65 16.85 8.58
C VAL A 26 0.37 17.57 7.69
N ILE A 27 1.43 18.16 8.25
CA ILE A 27 2.50 18.80 7.48
C ILE A 27 3.20 17.78 6.56
N LEU A 28 3.37 16.53 7.01
CA LEU A 28 4.02 15.46 6.26
C LEU A 28 3.34 15.14 4.93
N LEU A 29 2.05 15.50 4.76
CA LEU A 29 1.33 15.34 3.50
C LEU A 29 2.08 16.00 2.33
N ALA A 30 2.56 17.23 2.51
CA ALA A 30 3.20 18.00 1.45
C ALA A 30 4.50 17.36 0.91
N PRO A 31 5.52 17.04 1.74
CA PRO A 31 6.72 16.36 1.24
C PRO A 31 6.42 14.95 0.74
N SER A 32 5.46 14.23 1.33
CA SER A 32 5.05 12.91 0.84
C SER A 32 4.49 13.01 -0.58
N TRP A 33 3.54 13.91 -0.82
CA TRP A 33 2.98 14.13 -2.16
C TRP A 33 3.99 14.72 -3.14
N GLY A 34 4.99 15.46 -2.68
CA GLY A 34 6.12 15.86 -3.51
C GLY A 34 6.78 14.67 -4.21
N GLY A 35 6.97 13.55 -3.51
CA GLY A 35 7.46 12.30 -4.09
C GLY A 35 6.50 11.68 -5.11
N MET A 36 5.19 11.68 -4.81
CA MET A 36 4.17 11.17 -5.73
C MET A 36 4.14 11.98 -7.02
N VAL A 37 4.04 13.32 -6.90
CA VAL A 37 4.00 14.24 -8.04
C VAL A 37 5.26 14.11 -8.86
N ASN A 38 6.44 14.05 -8.24
CA ASN A 38 7.70 13.85 -8.96
C ASN A 38 7.69 12.53 -9.75
N GLY A 39 7.27 11.43 -9.13
CA GLY A 39 7.18 10.13 -9.80
C GLY A 39 6.17 10.09 -10.96
N ILE A 40 4.97 10.64 -10.76
CA ILE A 40 3.92 10.67 -11.79
C ILE A 40 4.29 11.63 -12.93
N MET A 41 4.76 12.84 -12.61
CA MET A 41 5.10 13.85 -13.61
C MET A 41 6.32 13.46 -14.45
N THR A 42 7.18 12.58 -13.96
CA THR A 42 8.25 11.97 -14.76
C THR A 42 7.70 11.20 -15.97
N LEU A 43 6.45 10.71 -15.90
CA LEU A 43 5.80 10.04 -17.02
C LEU A 43 5.08 11.01 -17.98
N SER A 44 5.10 12.31 -17.73
CA SER A 44 4.47 13.29 -18.62
C SER A 44 4.99 13.16 -20.06
N GLY A 45 4.06 13.03 -21.02
CA GLY A 45 4.38 12.74 -22.43
C GLY A 45 4.57 11.25 -22.77
N ALA A 46 4.80 10.39 -21.79
CA ALA A 46 5.02 8.95 -21.96
C ALA A 46 3.84 8.06 -21.50
N TRP A 47 2.69 8.65 -21.16
CA TRP A 47 1.48 7.95 -20.69
C TRP A 47 1.00 6.82 -21.61
N HIS A 48 1.22 6.94 -22.93
CA HIS A 48 0.87 5.91 -23.90
C HIS A 48 1.58 4.56 -23.62
N LYS A 49 2.76 4.58 -22.98
CA LYS A 49 3.51 3.37 -22.60
C LYS A 49 2.79 2.54 -21.56
N LEU A 50 1.85 3.10 -20.78
CA LEU A 50 1.04 2.30 -19.86
C LEU A 50 0.16 1.28 -20.57
N ARG A 51 -0.14 1.47 -21.85
CA ARG A 51 -0.91 0.47 -22.63
C ARG A 51 -0.04 -0.71 -23.04
N THR A 52 1.26 -0.52 -23.19
CA THR A 52 2.17 -1.52 -23.78
C THR A 52 3.16 -2.13 -22.78
N ASP A 53 3.52 -1.41 -21.71
CA ASP A 53 4.49 -1.86 -20.72
C ASP A 53 3.80 -2.18 -19.38
N PRO A 54 3.57 -3.47 -19.05
CA PRO A 54 2.94 -3.86 -17.80
C PRO A 54 3.85 -3.64 -16.59
N VAL A 55 5.18 -3.57 -16.74
CA VAL A 55 6.10 -3.27 -15.64
C VAL A 55 5.93 -1.81 -15.21
N LEU A 56 5.78 -0.91 -16.18
CA LEU A 56 5.49 0.49 -15.90
C LEU A 56 4.12 0.68 -15.21
N ARG A 57 3.12 -0.17 -15.51
CA ARG A 57 1.84 -0.15 -14.79
C ARG A 57 2.02 -0.42 -13.29
N PHE A 58 2.85 -1.39 -12.91
CA PHE A 58 3.18 -1.63 -11.50
C PHE A 58 3.74 -0.38 -10.82
N ILE A 59 4.72 0.27 -11.46
CA ILE A 59 5.37 1.47 -10.90
C ILE A 59 4.36 2.62 -10.72
N ILE A 60 3.52 2.89 -11.71
CA ILE A 60 2.57 4.00 -11.63
C ILE A 60 1.44 3.72 -10.66
N VAL A 61 0.85 2.52 -10.67
CA VAL A 61 -0.18 2.16 -9.69
C VAL A 61 0.40 2.15 -8.29
N SER A 62 1.67 1.75 -8.14
CA SER A 62 2.40 1.86 -6.88
C SER A 62 2.43 3.30 -6.37
N VAL A 63 2.93 4.23 -7.18
CA VAL A 63 3.01 5.65 -6.79
C VAL A 63 1.63 6.24 -6.48
N SER A 64 0.58 5.77 -7.17
CA SER A 64 -0.81 6.14 -6.83
C SER A 64 -1.25 5.64 -5.44
N PHE A 65 -0.97 4.39 -5.09
CA PHE A 65 -1.23 3.88 -3.74
C PHE A 65 -0.37 4.56 -2.66
N TYR A 66 0.83 4.99 -3.01
CA TYR A 66 1.65 5.84 -2.13
C TYR A 66 0.98 7.18 -1.89
N GLY A 67 0.52 7.87 -2.93
CA GLY A 67 -0.23 9.11 -2.81
C GLY A 67 -1.49 8.98 -1.95
N MET A 68 -2.25 7.91 -2.21
CA MET A 68 -3.45 7.56 -1.46
C MET A 68 -3.15 7.29 0.02
N SER A 69 -2.20 6.40 0.34
CA SER A 69 -1.87 6.04 1.72
C SER A 69 -1.23 7.20 2.48
N THR A 70 -0.40 8.02 1.80
CA THR A 70 0.16 9.25 2.38
C THR A 70 -0.81 10.43 2.43
N PHE A 71 -2.03 10.27 1.90
CA PHE A 71 -3.16 11.14 2.20
C PHE A 71 -4.02 10.59 3.36
N ASP A 72 -4.36 9.30 3.31
CA ASP A 72 -5.13 8.61 4.35
C ASP A 72 -4.46 8.69 5.73
N GLY A 73 -3.13 8.52 5.79
CA GLY A 73 -2.35 8.61 7.04
C GLY A 73 -2.50 9.96 7.75
N PRO A 74 -2.21 11.10 7.09
CA PRO A 74 -2.46 12.42 7.64
C PRO A 74 -3.92 12.65 8.06
N MET A 75 -4.90 12.14 7.31
CA MET A 75 -6.31 12.24 7.73
C MET A 75 -6.57 11.45 9.02
N MET A 76 -6.09 10.21 9.11
CA MET A 76 -6.18 9.39 10.32
C MET A 76 -5.37 9.93 11.50
N SER A 77 -4.39 10.82 11.26
CA SER A 77 -3.65 11.51 12.33
C SER A 77 -4.40 12.70 12.93
N ILE A 78 -5.51 13.11 12.34
CA ILE A 78 -6.39 14.12 12.94
C ILE A 78 -7.13 13.45 14.09
N LYS A 79 -7.00 13.99 15.31
CA LYS A 79 -7.58 13.37 16.53
C LYS A 79 -9.04 12.94 16.34
N THR A 80 -9.89 13.79 15.76
CA THR A 80 -11.31 13.46 15.55
C THR A 80 -11.53 12.27 14.61
N VAL A 81 -10.70 12.12 13.57
CA VAL A 81 -10.74 10.96 12.68
C VAL A 81 -10.17 9.73 13.39
N ASN A 82 -9.06 9.91 14.10
CA ASN A 82 -8.43 8.85 14.89
C ASN A 82 -9.36 8.28 15.96
N ALA A 83 -10.21 9.10 16.58
CA ALA A 83 -11.22 8.65 17.54
C ALA A 83 -12.19 7.59 16.97
N LEU A 84 -12.27 7.45 15.64
CA LEU A 84 -13.05 6.43 14.95
C LEU A 84 -12.17 5.37 14.27
N SER A 85 -11.00 5.73 13.74
CA SER A 85 -10.12 4.79 13.04
C SER A 85 -9.18 3.98 13.95
N HIS A 86 -8.95 4.45 15.18
CA HIS A 86 -8.07 3.79 16.13
C HIS A 86 -8.67 2.47 16.62
N TYR A 87 -7.83 1.45 16.72
CA TYR A 87 -8.22 0.06 17.04
C TYR A 87 -9.15 -0.63 16.03
N THR A 88 -9.57 0.02 14.94
CA THR A 88 -10.42 -0.60 13.92
C THR A 88 -9.61 -1.14 12.75
N ASP A 89 -10.27 -1.97 11.92
CA ASP A 89 -9.73 -2.50 10.67
C ASP A 89 -9.41 -1.41 9.63
N TRP A 90 -9.81 -0.14 9.85
CA TRP A 90 -9.36 0.97 9.00
C TRP A 90 -7.83 1.07 9.07
N THR A 91 -7.23 0.94 10.26
CA THR A 91 -5.76 0.94 10.40
C THR A 91 -5.12 -0.18 9.58
N ILE A 92 -5.76 -1.35 9.51
CA ILE A 92 -5.28 -2.47 8.69
C ILE A 92 -5.42 -2.17 7.19
N GLY A 93 -6.51 -1.53 6.77
CA GLY A 93 -6.69 -1.03 5.40
C GLY A 93 -5.63 -0.01 5.00
N HIS A 94 -5.35 0.96 5.86
CA HIS A 94 -4.27 1.93 5.68
C HIS A 94 -2.91 1.24 5.52
N VAL A 95 -2.57 0.33 6.44
CA VAL A 95 -1.31 -0.43 6.38
C VAL A 95 -1.18 -1.19 5.07
N HIS A 96 -2.21 -1.91 4.62
CA HIS A 96 -2.11 -2.72 3.40
C HIS A 96 -2.15 -1.88 2.12
N SER A 97 -2.80 -0.71 2.11
CA SER A 97 -2.68 0.24 1.00
C SER A 97 -1.24 0.70 0.79
N GLY A 98 -0.51 1.00 1.86
CA GLY A 98 0.92 1.32 1.81
C GLY A 98 1.80 0.09 1.55
N ALA A 99 1.54 -1.02 2.22
CA ALA A 99 2.41 -2.19 2.18
C ALA A 99 2.30 -2.97 0.86
N LEU A 100 1.10 -3.28 0.40
CA LEU A 100 0.88 -4.06 -0.82
C LEU A 100 0.72 -3.17 -2.04
N GLY A 101 -0.03 -2.07 -1.88
CA GLY A 101 -0.32 -1.13 -2.96
C GLY A 101 0.91 -0.29 -3.34
N TRP A 102 1.65 0.25 -2.37
CA TRP A 102 2.90 0.97 -2.62
C TRP A 102 4.13 0.06 -2.57
N VAL A 103 4.58 -0.35 -1.38
CA VAL A 103 5.87 -1.05 -1.22
C VAL A 103 5.93 -2.33 -2.06
N GLY A 104 4.85 -3.10 -2.07
CA GLY A 104 4.73 -4.31 -2.88
C GLY A 104 4.86 -3.99 -4.38
N PHE A 105 3.99 -3.16 -4.94
CA PHE A 105 4.00 -2.90 -6.39
C PHE A 105 5.29 -2.23 -6.89
N ILE A 106 5.89 -1.30 -6.15
CA ILE A 106 7.18 -0.72 -6.57
C ILE A 106 8.25 -1.80 -6.60
N SER A 107 8.30 -2.66 -5.58
CA SER A 107 9.28 -3.75 -5.49
C SER A 107 9.08 -4.78 -6.61
N LEU A 108 7.83 -5.18 -6.89
CA LEU A 108 7.50 -6.10 -7.97
C LEU A 108 7.88 -5.52 -9.33
N GLY A 109 7.56 -4.24 -9.58
CA GLY A 109 7.96 -3.53 -10.81
C GLY A 109 9.48 -3.44 -10.97
N VAL A 110 10.20 -3.07 -9.91
CA VAL A 110 11.67 -3.02 -9.92
C VAL A 110 12.27 -4.39 -10.18
N MET A 111 11.76 -5.46 -9.56
CA MET A 111 12.24 -6.82 -9.79
C MET A 111 12.00 -7.27 -11.24
N TYR A 112 10.83 -7.00 -11.81
CA TYR A 112 10.56 -7.29 -13.23
C TYR A 112 11.48 -6.51 -14.18
N TYR A 113 11.91 -5.32 -13.80
CA TYR A 113 12.86 -4.53 -14.57
C TYR A 113 14.30 -5.04 -14.41
N LEU A 114 14.74 -5.27 -13.17
CA LEU A 114 16.13 -5.47 -12.81
C LEU A 114 16.59 -6.91 -13.06
N ILE A 115 15.81 -7.92 -12.64
CA ILE A 115 16.25 -9.31 -12.66
C ILE A 115 16.61 -9.79 -14.06
N PRO A 116 15.80 -9.57 -15.12
CA PRO A 116 16.18 -9.99 -16.47
C PRO A 116 17.49 -9.35 -16.94
N ARG A 117 17.73 -8.08 -16.60
CA ARG A 117 18.96 -7.36 -16.94
C ARG A 117 20.20 -7.94 -16.26
N LEU A 118 20.07 -8.34 -14.99
CA LEU A 118 21.16 -9.02 -14.26
C LEU A 118 21.55 -10.36 -14.90
N TYR A 119 20.64 -10.99 -15.65
CA TYR A 119 20.91 -12.24 -16.38
C TYR A 119 21.09 -12.03 -17.90
N GLY A 120 21.05 -10.79 -18.39
CA GLY A 120 21.19 -10.48 -19.81
C GLY A 120 20.05 -11.07 -20.65
N ARG A 121 18.85 -11.17 -20.06
CA ARG A 121 17.66 -11.79 -20.65
C ARG A 121 16.51 -10.79 -20.73
N GLU A 122 15.56 -11.13 -21.59
CA GLU A 122 14.21 -10.57 -21.54
C GLU A 122 13.32 -11.39 -20.61
N LEU A 123 12.20 -10.81 -20.18
CA LEU A 123 11.21 -11.54 -19.38
C LEU A 123 10.64 -12.72 -20.17
N PHE A 124 10.43 -13.84 -19.49
CA PHE A 124 9.93 -15.07 -20.11
C PHE A 124 8.53 -14.87 -20.72
N SER A 125 7.64 -14.15 -20.03
CA SER A 125 6.32 -13.83 -20.55
C SER A 125 5.81 -12.49 -20.00
N LEU A 126 5.58 -11.53 -20.90
CA LEU A 126 4.88 -10.28 -20.57
C LEU A 126 3.40 -10.49 -20.25
N LYS A 127 2.76 -11.53 -20.83
CA LYS A 127 1.36 -11.88 -20.52
C LYS A 127 1.20 -12.30 -19.06
N LEU A 128 2.19 -12.99 -18.49
CA LEU A 128 2.18 -13.36 -17.07
C LEU A 128 2.37 -12.13 -16.17
N VAL A 129 3.17 -11.15 -16.60
CA VAL A 129 3.31 -9.86 -15.88
C VAL A 129 1.97 -9.11 -15.88
N GLU A 130 1.28 -9.07 -17.02
CA GLU A 130 -0.05 -8.43 -17.11
C GLU A 130 -1.10 -9.16 -16.27
N LEU A 131 -1.12 -10.49 -16.29
CA LEU A 131 -2.01 -11.29 -15.45
C LEU A 131 -1.73 -11.04 -13.96
N HIS A 132 -0.46 -11.05 -13.56
CA HIS A 132 -0.07 -10.71 -12.20
C HIS A 132 -0.54 -9.30 -11.82
N PHE A 133 -0.30 -8.31 -12.67
CA PHE A 133 -0.74 -6.93 -12.43
C PHE A 133 -2.24 -6.86 -12.12
N TRP A 134 -3.08 -7.47 -12.94
CA TRP A 134 -4.53 -7.42 -12.74
C TRP A 134 -5.00 -8.19 -11.52
N ILE A 135 -4.52 -9.42 -11.32
CA ILE A 135 -4.91 -10.24 -10.16
C ILE A 135 -4.52 -9.53 -8.86
N SER A 136 -3.30 -9.02 -8.76
CA SER A 136 -2.85 -8.33 -7.55
C SER A 136 -3.55 -6.98 -7.37
N THR A 137 -3.85 -6.25 -8.44
CA THR A 137 -4.60 -4.98 -8.37
C THR A 137 -6.03 -5.20 -7.87
N ILE A 138 -6.73 -6.20 -8.39
CA ILE A 138 -8.06 -6.57 -7.92
C ILE A 138 -7.98 -7.04 -6.46
N GLY A 139 -6.99 -7.87 -6.13
CA GLY A 139 -6.77 -8.37 -4.78
C GLY A 139 -6.58 -7.26 -3.75
N ILE A 140 -5.74 -6.27 -4.05
CA ILE A 140 -5.49 -5.15 -3.12
C ILE A 140 -6.68 -4.20 -3.01
N VAL A 141 -7.42 -3.95 -4.11
CA VAL A 141 -8.63 -3.12 -4.06
C VAL A 141 -9.72 -3.79 -3.22
N LEU A 142 -9.92 -5.10 -3.34
CA LEU A 142 -10.84 -5.86 -2.48
C LEU A 142 -10.41 -5.80 -1.02
N TYR A 143 -9.12 -5.97 -0.75
CA TYR A 143 -8.58 -5.89 0.60
C TYR A 143 -8.89 -4.53 1.23
N ILE A 144 -8.48 -3.42 0.60
CA ILE A 144 -8.59 -2.09 1.20
C ILE A 144 -10.05 -1.67 1.36
N THR A 145 -10.89 -1.91 0.35
CA THR A 145 -12.31 -1.54 0.43
C THR A 145 -13.03 -2.30 1.55
N SER A 146 -12.76 -3.60 1.73
CA SER A 146 -13.33 -4.37 2.86
C SER A 146 -12.88 -3.83 4.22
N MET A 147 -11.62 -3.43 4.36
CA MET A 147 -11.08 -2.90 5.62
C MET A 147 -11.55 -1.49 5.95
N TRP A 148 -11.77 -0.64 4.95
CA TRP A 148 -12.41 0.65 5.18
C TRP A 148 -13.84 0.51 5.67
N VAL A 149 -14.64 -0.34 5.02
CA VAL A 149 -16.03 -0.57 5.44
C VAL A 149 -16.06 -1.20 6.83
N ALA A 150 -15.25 -2.24 7.08
CA ALA A 150 -15.12 -2.86 8.39
C ALA A 150 -14.71 -1.85 9.47
N GLY A 151 -13.69 -1.04 9.19
CA GLY A 151 -13.15 -0.09 10.15
C GLY A 151 -14.13 1.02 10.52
N VAL A 152 -14.83 1.58 9.53
CA VAL A 152 -15.89 2.56 9.78
C VAL A 152 -17.04 1.92 10.55
N MET A 153 -17.45 0.70 10.18
CA MET A 153 -18.52 -0.02 10.87
C MET A 153 -18.17 -0.30 12.33
N GLN A 154 -16.99 -0.83 12.62
CA GLN A 154 -16.50 -1.03 14.01
C GLN A 154 -16.52 0.27 14.80
N GLY A 155 -15.89 1.33 14.27
CA GLY A 155 -15.79 2.60 14.96
C GLY A 155 -17.15 3.24 15.24
N LEU A 156 -18.11 3.08 14.33
CA LEU A 156 -19.50 3.53 14.53
C LEU A 156 -20.25 2.66 15.53
N MET A 157 -20.14 1.32 15.44
CA MET A 157 -20.81 0.40 16.37
C MET A 157 -20.32 0.59 17.81
N TRP A 158 -19.01 0.73 18.02
CA TRP A 158 -18.42 0.87 19.36
C TRP A 158 -18.76 2.18 20.05
N ARG A 159 -19.14 3.22 19.29
CA ARG A 159 -19.55 4.52 19.83
C ARG A 159 -21.03 4.81 19.69
N ALA A 160 -21.82 3.84 19.22
CA ALA A 160 -23.25 3.99 19.05
C ALA A 160 -23.91 4.02 20.44
N VAL A 161 -24.74 5.04 20.63
CA VAL A 161 -25.47 5.29 21.87
C VAL A 161 -26.94 5.50 21.51
N ASN A 162 -27.83 4.86 22.27
CA ASN A 162 -29.27 5.02 22.13
C ASN A 162 -29.72 6.39 22.68
N ASP A 163 -30.97 6.78 22.39
CA ASP A 163 -31.54 8.05 22.89
C ASP A 163 -31.54 8.15 24.42
N ASP A 164 -31.51 7.02 25.13
CA ASP A 164 -31.45 6.93 26.59
C ASP A 164 -30.02 6.94 27.18
N GLY A 165 -28.98 7.04 26.34
CA GLY A 165 -27.58 7.08 26.76
C GLY A 165 -26.91 5.71 26.93
N THR A 166 -27.61 4.60 26.72
CA THR A 166 -27.03 3.24 26.76
C THR A 166 -26.26 2.92 25.47
N LEU A 167 -25.25 2.04 25.54
CA LEU A 167 -24.54 1.57 24.35
C LEU A 167 -25.47 0.72 23.48
N THR A 168 -25.54 1.03 22.18
CA THR A 168 -26.45 0.36 21.24
C THR A 168 -26.04 -1.08 20.94
N TYR A 169 -24.74 -1.34 20.81
CA TYR A 169 -24.20 -2.64 20.44
C TYR A 169 -23.28 -3.18 21.52
N SER A 170 -23.40 -4.48 21.80
CA SER A 170 -22.37 -5.25 22.48
C SER A 170 -21.13 -5.40 21.60
N PHE A 171 -19.97 -5.67 22.22
CA PHE A 171 -18.75 -5.89 21.46
C PHE A 171 -18.85 -7.12 20.52
N ILE A 172 -19.52 -8.19 20.95
CA ILE A 172 -19.63 -9.42 20.15
C ILE A 172 -20.44 -9.18 18.87
N GLU A 173 -21.49 -8.37 18.89
CA GLU A 173 -22.24 -8.00 17.67
C GLU A 173 -21.35 -7.29 16.66
N SER A 174 -20.43 -6.44 17.12
CA SER A 174 -19.46 -5.80 16.22
C SER A 174 -18.48 -6.82 15.60
N VAL A 175 -18.08 -7.85 16.35
CA VAL A 175 -17.20 -8.91 15.86
C VAL A 175 -17.91 -9.77 14.81
N GLU A 176 -19.16 -10.15 15.08
CA GLU A 176 -19.99 -10.91 14.14
C GLU A 176 -20.23 -10.14 12.84
N ALA A 177 -20.51 -8.83 12.94
CA ALA A 177 -20.68 -7.95 11.78
C ALA A 177 -19.41 -7.88 10.90
N MET A 178 -18.22 -8.16 11.45
CA MET A 178 -16.96 -8.10 10.70
C MET A 178 -16.69 -9.33 9.84
N HIS A 179 -17.35 -10.45 10.10
CA HIS A 179 -17.04 -11.73 9.47
C HIS A 179 -17.04 -11.69 7.93
N PRO A 180 -18.02 -11.05 7.24
CA PRO A 180 -17.99 -10.92 5.79
C PRO A 180 -16.75 -10.18 5.27
N PHE A 181 -16.31 -9.13 5.97
CA PHE A 181 -15.14 -8.36 5.57
C PHE A 181 -13.84 -9.14 5.77
N PHE A 182 -13.77 -10.01 6.78
CA PHE A 182 -12.62 -10.90 6.96
C PHE A 182 -12.49 -11.92 5.82
N ILE A 183 -13.61 -12.43 5.29
CA ILE A 183 -13.61 -13.29 4.11
C ILE A 183 -13.13 -12.52 2.87
N ILE A 184 -13.67 -11.33 2.62
CA ILE A 184 -13.27 -10.51 1.46
C ILE A 184 -11.78 -10.15 1.55
N ARG A 185 -11.30 -9.77 2.73
CA ARG A 185 -9.88 -9.53 3.01
C ARG A 185 -9.02 -10.73 2.67
N LEU A 186 -9.41 -11.93 3.11
CA LEU A 186 -8.68 -13.17 2.84
C LEU A 186 -8.63 -13.43 1.33
N LEU A 187 -9.76 -13.31 0.63
CA LEU A 187 -9.82 -13.50 -0.82
C LEU A 187 -8.94 -12.49 -1.56
N GLY A 188 -8.99 -11.21 -1.18
CA GLY A 188 -8.14 -10.16 -1.74
C GLY A 188 -6.64 -10.44 -1.52
N GLY A 189 -6.27 -10.86 -0.30
CA GLY A 189 -4.91 -11.26 0.03
C GLY A 189 -4.44 -12.50 -0.75
N LEU A 190 -5.31 -13.51 -0.91
CA LEU A 190 -5.01 -14.71 -1.70
C LEU A 190 -4.78 -14.38 -3.18
N LEU A 191 -5.58 -13.48 -3.76
CA LEU A 191 -5.35 -13.01 -5.13
C LEU A 191 -3.97 -12.36 -5.26
N TYR A 192 -3.63 -11.42 -4.37
CA TYR A 192 -2.30 -10.79 -4.38
C TYR A 192 -1.16 -11.80 -4.24
N PHE A 193 -1.33 -12.79 -3.35
CA PHE A 193 -0.36 -13.86 -3.17
C PHE A 193 -0.21 -14.73 -4.42
N LEU A 194 -1.32 -15.12 -5.07
CA LEU A 194 -1.29 -15.87 -6.33
C LEU A 194 -0.58 -15.08 -7.43
N GLY A 195 -0.79 -13.77 -7.51
CA GLY A 195 -0.03 -12.89 -8.39
C GLY A 195 1.49 -12.97 -8.14
N THR A 196 1.90 -12.97 -6.87
CA THR A 196 3.31 -13.10 -6.47
C THR A 196 3.88 -14.48 -6.84
N VAL A 197 3.08 -15.55 -6.75
CA VAL A 197 3.47 -16.89 -7.22
C VAL A 197 3.66 -16.91 -8.74
N LEU A 198 2.79 -16.25 -9.51
CA LEU A 198 2.96 -16.10 -10.97
C LEU A 198 4.26 -15.37 -11.32
N MET A 199 4.61 -14.34 -10.54
CA MET A 199 5.89 -13.65 -10.68
C MET A 199 7.08 -14.57 -10.41
N ALA A 200 7.07 -15.30 -9.30
CA ALA A 200 8.13 -16.22 -8.96
C ALA A 200 8.37 -17.24 -10.08
N TYR A 201 7.29 -17.80 -10.64
CA TYR A 201 7.36 -18.68 -11.80
C TYR A 201 7.95 -17.99 -13.04
N ASN A 202 7.46 -16.79 -13.39
CA ASN A 202 7.93 -16.06 -14.56
C ASN A 202 9.42 -15.72 -14.48
N LEU A 203 9.88 -15.23 -13.32
CA LEU A 203 11.28 -14.89 -13.09
C LEU A 203 12.18 -16.13 -13.01
N TRP A 204 11.71 -17.20 -12.38
CA TRP A 204 12.42 -18.48 -12.39
C TRP A 204 12.64 -18.97 -13.82
N ARG A 205 11.62 -18.91 -14.67
CA ARG A 205 11.74 -19.26 -16.10
C ARG A 205 12.70 -18.33 -16.86
N THR A 206 12.73 -17.03 -16.53
CA THR A 206 13.69 -16.08 -17.10
C THR A 206 15.14 -16.42 -16.73
N CYS A 207 15.39 -16.82 -15.49
CA CYS A 207 16.75 -17.07 -14.99
C CYS A 207 17.24 -18.52 -15.25
N SER A 208 16.31 -19.45 -15.50
CA SER A 208 16.63 -20.87 -15.68
C SER A 208 17.59 -21.10 -16.84
N GLY A 209 18.75 -21.71 -16.55
CA GLY A 209 19.81 -21.97 -17.54
C GLY A 209 20.62 -20.73 -17.94
N ALA A 210 20.37 -19.56 -17.35
CA ALA A 210 21.18 -18.36 -17.55
C ALA A 210 22.23 -18.21 -16.45
N ARG A 211 23.37 -17.60 -16.80
CA ARG A 211 24.37 -17.13 -15.83
C ARG A 211 24.19 -15.63 -15.65
N PRO A 212 24.39 -15.09 -14.43
CA PRO A 212 24.42 -13.64 -14.24
C PRO A 212 25.45 -12.99 -15.17
N VAL A 213 25.11 -11.82 -15.70
CA VAL A 213 26.02 -11.00 -16.50
C VAL A 213 27.16 -10.55 -15.61
N GLN A 214 28.39 -10.78 -16.06
CA GLN A 214 29.55 -10.15 -15.44
C GLN A 214 29.60 -8.69 -15.89
N VAL A 215 29.39 -7.78 -14.94
CA VAL A 215 29.50 -6.35 -15.18
C VAL A 215 30.90 -5.93 -14.75
N GLU A 216 31.68 -5.36 -15.67
CA GLU A 216 32.94 -4.72 -15.31
C GLU A 216 32.64 -3.48 -14.47
N ILE A 217 33.24 -3.41 -13.28
CA ILE A 217 33.13 -2.22 -12.42
C ILE A 217 33.83 -1.08 -13.14
N PRO A 218 33.15 0.01 -13.50
CA PRO A 218 33.79 1.14 -14.15
C PRO A 218 34.92 1.64 -13.25
N ALA A 219 36.11 1.86 -13.83
CA ALA A 219 37.19 2.49 -13.10
C ALA A 219 36.68 3.84 -12.56
N PRO A 220 36.94 4.18 -11.28
CA PRO A 220 36.54 5.48 -10.74
C PRO A 220 37.08 6.57 -11.65
N ALA A 221 36.22 7.52 -12.01
CA ALA A 221 36.63 8.64 -12.86
C ALA A 221 37.86 9.30 -12.24
N MET A 222 38.97 9.33 -12.97
CA MET A 222 40.17 10.01 -12.49
C MET A 222 39.81 11.48 -12.30
N VAL A 223 39.82 11.91 -11.04
CA VAL A 223 39.62 13.31 -10.67
C VAL A 223 40.80 14.08 -11.24
N HIS A 224 40.54 14.91 -12.25
CA HIS A 224 41.47 15.92 -12.76
C HIS A 224 41.24 17.24 -12.04
#